data_AF-A0A841F3A7-F1
#
_entry.id   AF-A0A841F3A7-F1
#
_cell.length_a   1.000
_cell.length_b   1.000
_cell.length_c   1.000
_cell.angle_alpha   90.00
_cell.angle_beta   90.00
_cell.angle_gamma   90.00
#
_symmetry.space_group_name_H-M   'P 1'
#
loop_
_entity.id
_entity.type
_entity.pdbx_description
1 polymer ?
#
loop_
_entity_poly.entity_id
_entity_poly.type
_entity_poly.pdbx_seq_one_letter_code
_entity_poly.pdbx_strand_id
1 'polypeptide(L)'
;MSSMHRIHWFDEQIRSGRFPNSGGLARQFEISRRQAQRDIEYMLNTLRAPLMYVAKYRGYCYEDQTFRLPHLYMTDEEQRVLKYLAHRYQHYEYDQSDAVKRVAHLLERFTMEEHLPEKQQFPVFTAQPRQLQWFELLTHAIADARKVHIYYKDHDGEHRMTFCPVKLTAQFNADYVVGYEKDPLQQTPIRLESIVQLTLLDEHFECNQDTWISGWEDPMPVRKPFVAEIRFHEMQQSELWQGYRIREQKGQVCLIEFYDADVFLQHLYAAEWEELLSPGWLRRKLLKRAEEITERLSRGQNGGEQDG
;
A
#
# COMPACT_ATOMS: atom_id res chain seq x y z
N MET A 1 -19.14 14.82 -15.80
CA MET A 1 -18.89 14.69 -14.34
C MET A 1 -19.08 13.24 -13.91
N SER A 2 -18.23 12.71 -13.04
CA SER A 2 -18.29 11.30 -12.61
C SER A 2 -19.58 11.01 -11.83
N SER A 3 -20.03 9.75 -11.88
CA SER A 3 -21.22 9.27 -11.13
C SER A 3 -21.07 9.50 -9.62
N MET A 4 -19.85 9.36 -9.11
CA MET A 4 -19.55 9.43 -7.68
C MET A 4 -19.81 10.82 -7.07
N HIS A 5 -19.51 11.89 -7.82
CA HIS A 5 -19.80 13.25 -7.35
C HIS A 5 -21.31 13.49 -7.17
N ARG A 6 -22.15 12.88 -8.03
CA ARG A 6 -23.61 12.97 -7.94
C ARG A 6 -24.16 12.17 -6.76
N ILE A 7 -23.60 10.99 -6.52
CA ILE A 7 -23.93 10.13 -5.37
C ILE A 7 -23.56 10.82 -4.05
N HIS A 8 -22.37 11.43 -3.96
CA HIS A 8 -21.95 12.17 -2.76
C HIS A 8 -22.85 13.36 -2.47
N TRP A 9 -23.17 14.15 -3.49
CA TRP A 9 -24.11 15.26 -3.32
C TRP A 9 -25.48 14.76 -2.83
N PHE A 10 -25.97 13.64 -3.38
CA PHE A 10 -27.25 13.05 -2.95
C PHE A 10 -27.21 12.57 -1.50
N ASP A 11 -26.12 11.90 -1.08
CA ASP A 11 -25.88 11.51 0.33
C ASP A 11 -25.88 12.73 1.27
N GLU A 12 -25.17 13.79 0.89
CA GLU A 12 -25.11 15.04 1.67
C GLU A 12 -26.49 15.71 1.80
N GLN A 13 -27.28 15.72 0.72
CA GLN A 13 -28.65 16.24 0.78
C GLN A 13 -29.55 15.41 1.71
N ILE A 14 -29.39 14.08 1.74
CA ILE A 14 -30.12 13.22 2.69
C ILE A 14 -29.72 13.56 4.13
N ARG A 15 -28.41 13.66 4.40
CA ARG A 15 -27.88 13.93 5.76
C ARG A 15 -28.22 15.30 6.29
N SER A 16 -28.32 16.29 5.40
CA SER A 16 -28.79 17.63 5.74
C SER A 16 -30.33 17.71 5.89
N GLY A 17 -31.04 16.58 5.82
CA GLY A 17 -32.48 16.50 6.03
C GLY A 17 -33.30 17.11 4.89
N ARG A 18 -32.74 17.19 3.67
CA ARG A 18 -33.35 17.92 2.53
C ARG A 18 -34.17 17.04 1.59
N PHE A 19 -34.28 15.74 1.86
CA PHE A 19 -35.10 14.79 1.10
C PHE A 19 -34.90 14.90 -0.43
N PRO A 20 -33.69 14.66 -0.97
CA PRO A 20 -33.44 14.80 -2.40
C PRO A 20 -34.23 13.79 -3.23
N ASN A 21 -34.40 14.07 -4.52
CA ASN A 21 -35.07 13.19 -5.48
C ASN A 21 -34.40 13.24 -6.85
N SER A 22 -34.80 12.33 -7.75
CA SER A 22 -34.24 12.23 -9.11
C SER A 22 -34.41 13.51 -9.92
N GLY A 23 -35.49 14.27 -9.69
CA GLY A 23 -35.71 15.56 -10.35
C GLY A 23 -34.74 16.65 -9.90
N GLY A 24 -34.46 16.73 -8.60
CA GLY A 24 -33.48 17.65 -8.02
C GLY A 24 -32.06 17.31 -8.47
N LEU A 25 -31.72 16.02 -8.45
CA LEU A 25 -30.42 15.52 -8.91
C LEU A 25 -30.21 15.81 -10.41
N ALA A 26 -31.24 15.57 -11.23
CA ALA A 26 -31.19 15.85 -12.67
C ALA A 26 -30.94 17.34 -12.98
N ARG A 27 -31.59 18.24 -12.24
CA ARG A 27 -31.42 19.69 -12.42
C ARG A 27 -30.04 20.16 -11.96
N GLN A 28 -29.57 19.67 -10.81
CA GLN A 28 -28.30 20.09 -10.22
C GLN A 28 -27.10 19.74 -11.11
N PHE A 29 -27.15 18.59 -11.79
CA PHE A 29 -26.04 18.07 -12.59
C PHE A 29 -26.30 18.11 -14.10
N GLU A 30 -27.38 18.76 -14.52
CA GLU A 30 -27.78 18.89 -15.93
C GLU A 30 -27.84 17.53 -16.67
N ILE A 31 -28.33 16.49 -15.99
CA ILE A 31 -28.49 15.14 -16.54
C ILE A 31 -29.96 14.81 -16.80
N SER A 32 -30.21 13.78 -17.61
CA SER A 32 -31.57 13.27 -17.79
C SER A 32 -32.13 12.68 -16.49
N ARG A 33 -33.46 12.77 -16.29
CA ARG A 33 -34.14 12.11 -15.17
C ARG A 33 -33.89 10.60 -15.14
N ARG A 34 -33.77 9.96 -16.30
CA ARG A 34 -33.44 8.54 -16.42
C ARG A 34 -32.06 8.23 -15.84
N GLN A 35 -31.06 9.08 -16.11
CA GLN A 35 -29.72 8.89 -15.55
C GLN A 35 -29.71 9.15 -14.03
N ALA A 36 -30.39 10.20 -13.57
CA ALA A 36 -30.54 10.46 -12.14
C ALA A 36 -31.21 9.30 -11.39
N GLN A 37 -32.21 8.65 -12.01
CA GLN A 37 -32.86 7.47 -11.45
C GLN A 37 -31.91 6.29 -11.36
N ARG A 38 -31.09 6.04 -12.39
CA ARG A 38 -30.04 5.00 -12.35
C ARG A 38 -29.02 5.24 -11.24
N ASP A 39 -28.65 6.49 -11.00
CA ASP A 39 -27.71 6.82 -9.92
C ASP A 39 -28.32 6.49 -8.54
N ILE A 40 -29.62 6.74 -8.34
CA ILE A 40 -30.35 6.36 -7.12
C ILE A 40 -30.50 4.84 -7.00
N GLU A 41 -30.80 4.15 -8.11
CA GLU A 41 -30.85 2.68 -8.16
C GLU A 41 -29.48 2.07 -7.83
N TYR A 42 -28.39 2.67 -8.28
CA TYR A 42 -27.04 2.25 -7.93
C TYR A 42 -26.77 2.42 -6.42
N MET A 43 -27.21 3.53 -5.81
CA MET A 43 -27.11 3.70 -4.37
C MET A 43 -27.90 2.62 -3.61
N LEU A 44 -29.11 2.28 -4.06
CA LEU A 44 -29.98 1.32 -3.40
C LEU A 44 -29.51 -0.13 -3.59
N ASN A 45 -29.19 -0.53 -4.82
CA ASN A 45 -28.90 -1.92 -5.18
C ASN A 45 -27.43 -2.29 -4.99
N THR A 46 -26.51 -1.43 -5.43
CA THR A 46 -25.06 -1.71 -5.40
C THR A 46 -24.45 -1.24 -4.09
N LEU A 47 -24.66 0.03 -3.73
CA LEU A 47 -24.14 0.57 -2.48
C LEU A 47 -24.99 0.18 -1.26
N ARG A 48 -26.02 -0.66 -1.42
CA ARG A 48 -26.95 -1.11 -0.36
C ARG A 48 -27.32 0.00 0.62
N ALA A 49 -27.53 1.20 0.09
CA ALA A 49 -27.90 2.35 0.90
C ALA A 49 -29.35 2.14 1.35
N PRO A 50 -29.66 2.28 2.65
CA PRO A 50 -30.99 2.06 3.21
C PRO A 50 -31.92 3.25 2.89
N LEU A 51 -32.15 3.49 1.61
CA LEU A 51 -32.95 4.60 1.10
C LEU A 51 -34.44 4.30 1.26
N MET A 52 -35.15 5.20 1.94
CA MET A 52 -36.60 5.17 2.10
C MET A 52 -37.23 6.39 1.40
N TYR A 53 -38.23 6.15 0.57
CA TYR A 53 -38.98 7.23 -0.07
C TYR A 53 -40.05 7.79 0.86
N VAL A 54 -40.02 9.10 1.10
CA VAL A 54 -41.00 9.80 1.93
C VAL A 54 -41.94 10.61 1.05
N ALA A 55 -43.16 10.10 0.86
CA ALA A 55 -44.16 10.70 -0.03
C ALA A 55 -44.49 12.16 0.33
N LYS A 56 -44.53 12.50 1.61
CA LYS A 56 -44.79 13.86 2.11
C LYS A 56 -43.78 14.89 1.57
N TYR A 57 -42.51 14.52 1.46
CA TYR A 57 -41.43 15.39 1.00
C TYR A 57 -41.03 15.13 -0.45
N ARG A 58 -41.66 14.13 -1.09
CA ARG A 58 -41.40 13.71 -2.48
C ARG A 58 -39.92 13.43 -2.74
N GLY A 59 -39.25 12.79 -1.79
CA GLY A 59 -37.82 12.51 -1.85
C GLY A 59 -37.40 11.42 -0.90
N TYR A 60 -36.10 11.15 -0.84
CA TYR A 60 -35.52 10.02 -0.13
C TYR A 60 -34.85 10.45 1.18
N CYS A 61 -34.88 9.58 2.19
CA CYS A 61 -34.06 9.67 3.40
C CYS A 61 -33.41 8.32 3.71
N TYR A 62 -32.49 8.27 4.67
CA TYR A 62 -32.01 7.00 5.20
C TYR A 62 -32.95 6.47 6.28
N GLU A 63 -33.25 5.17 6.22
CA GLU A 63 -33.95 4.45 7.29
C GLU A 63 -33.09 4.40 8.56
N ASP A 64 -31.78 4.19 8.39
CA ASP A 64 -30.80 4.21 9.45
C ASP A 64 -29.87 5.43 9.32
N GLN A 65 -29.93 6.33 10.30
CA GLN A 65 -29.11 7.55 10.33
C GLN A 65 -27.61 7.27 10.59
N THR A 66 -27.27 6.08 11.06
CA THR A 66 -25.88 5.63 11.25
C THR A 66 -25.22 5.23 9.93
N PHE A 67 -26.01 4.94 8.88
CA PHE A 67 -25.48 4.66 7.55
C PHE A 67 -24.58 5.81 7.11
N ARG A 68 -23.31 5.50 6.79
CA ARG A 68 -22.34 6.42 6.20
C ARG A 68 -22.01 5.91 4.81
N LEU A 69 -22.20 6.74 3.79
CA LEU A 69 -21.68 6.43 2.47
C LEU A 69 -20.15 6.53 2.57
N PRO A 70 -19.40 5.46 2.30
CA PRO A 70 -17.95 5.53 2.36
C PRO A 70 -17.44 6.56 1.36
N HIS A 71 -16.78 7.61 1.86
CA HIS A 71 -16.11 8.62 1.03
C HIS A 71 -14.81 8.03 0.49
N LEU A 72 -14.93 7.07 -0.43
CA LEU A 72 -13.80 6.48 -1.11
C LEU A 72 -13.48 7.31 -2.34
N TYR A 73 -12.66 8.34 -2.15
CA TYR A 73 -11.97 8.96 -3.27
C TYR A 73 -10.90 7.99 -3.72
N MET A 74 -11.17 7.31 -4.84
CA MET A 74 -10.22 6.43 -5.51
C MET A 74 -9.96 6.99 -6.90
N THR A 75 -8.69 7.00 -7.27
CA THR A 75 -8.24 7.21 -8.64
C THR A 75 -8.69 6.03 -9.53
N ASP A 76 -8.74 6.26 -10.84
CA ASP A 76 -9.04 5.21 -11.82
C ASP A 76 -8.03 4.05 -11.75
N GLU A 77 -6.81 4.31 -11.27
CA GLU A 77 -5.81 3.27 -11.01
C GLU A 77 -6.17 2.42 -9.79
N GLU A 78 -6.50 3.03 -8.67
CA GLU A 78 -6.89 2.32 -7.44
C GLU A 78 -8.16 1.47 -7.66
N GLN A 79 -9.15 1.98 -8.41
CA GLN A 79 -10.35 1.20 -8.76
C GLN A 79 -10.03 -0.04 -9.59
N ARG A 80 -9.11 0.07 -10.57
CA ARG A 80 -8.70 -1.08 -11.41
C ARG A 80 -7.96 -2.13 -10.59
N VAL A 81 -7.06 -1.71 -9.71
CA VAL A 81 -6.32 -2.61 -8.82
C VAL A 81 -7.29 -3.35 -7.89
N LEU A 82 -8.25 -2.63 -7.30
CA LEU A 82 -9.26 -3.22 -6.43
C LEU A 82 -10.12 -4.26 -7.15
N LYS A 83 -10.50 -3.97 -8.40
CA LYS A 83 -11.26 -4.90 -9.24
C LYS A 83 -10.47 -6.17 -9.56
N TYR A 84 -9.19 -6.01 -9.92
CA TYR A 84 -8.30 -7.15 -10.14
C TYR A 84 -8.20 -8.04 -8.89
N LEU A 85 -8.07 -7.44 -7.71
CA LEU A 85 -8.03 -8.19 -6.44
C LEU A 85 -9.36 -8.93 -6.19
N ALA A 86 -10.51 -8.28 -6.39
CA ALA A 86 -11.82 -8.92 -6.25
C ALA A 86 -11.96 -10.15 -7.17
N HIS A 87 -11.65 -9.99 -8.46
CA HIS A 87 -11.63 -11.09 -9.43
C HIS A 87 -10.66 -12.20 -9.01
N ARG A 88 -9.46 -11.84 -8.53
CA ARG A 88 -8.45 -12.80 -8.11
C ARG A 88 -8.94 -13.67 -6.94
N TYR A 89 -9.54 -13.07 -5.92
CA TYR A 89 -10.09 -13.79 -4.76
C TYR A 89 -11.38 -14.58 -5.08
N GLN A 90 -12.09 -14.27 -6.17
CA GLN A 90 -13.22 -15.07 -6.66
C GLN A 90 -12.79 -16.28 -7.49
N HIS A 91 -11.78 -16.13 -8.34
CA HIS A 91 -11.47 -17.10 -9.40
C HIS A 91 -10.22 -17.95 -9.19
N TYR A 92 -9.25 -17.50 -8.39
CA TYR A 92 -8.07 -18.31 -8.07
C TYR A 92 -8.33 -19.10 -6.79
N GLU A 93 -7.84 -20.34 -6.73
CA GLU A 93 -7.91 -21.24 -5.56
C GLU A 93 -7.05 -20.70 -4.41
N TYR A 94 -7.48 -19.60 -3.82
CA TYR A 94 -7.20 -19.32 -2.42
C TYR A 94 -8.06 -20.27 -1.60
N ASP A 95 -7.49 -20.76 -0.50
CA ASP A 95 -8.13 -21.68 0.45
C ASP A 95 -9.63 -21.36 0.53
N GLN A 96 -10.50 -22.32 0.16
CA GLN A 96 -11.91 -22.14 -0.24
C GLN A 96 -12.84 -21.66 0.90
N SER A 97 -12.29 -20.97 1.89
CA SER A 97 -12.99 -20.30 2.96
C SER A 97 -14.01 -19.29 2.42
N ASP A 98 -15.24 -19.43 2.90
CA ASP A 98 -16.32 -18.48 2.65
C ASP A 98 -15.94 -17.04 3.04
N ALA A 99 -14.97 -16.86 3.94
CA ALA A 99 -14.45 -15.54 4.30
C ALA A 99 -13.77 -14.86 3.10
N VAL A 100 -12.99 -15.58 2.30
CA VAL A 100 -12.29 -15.05 1.13
C VAL A 100 -13.30 -14.62 0.07
N LYS A 101 -14.34 -15.43 -0.15
CA LYS A 101 -15.45 -15.09 -1.07
C LYS A 101 -16.21 -13.86 -0.62
N ARG A 102 -16.48 -13.71 0.69
CA ARG A 102 -17.11 -12.49 1.25
C ARG A 102 -16.24 -11.26 1.06
N VAL A 103 -14.93 -11.36 1.30
CA VAL A 103 -13.99 -10.27 1.06
C VAL A 103 -14.01 -9.87 -0.41
N ALA A 104 -13.98 -10.82 -1.33
CA ALA A 104 -14.02 -10.52 -2.76
C ALA A 104 -15.28 -9.75 -3.19
N HIS A 105 -16.46 -10.15 -2.70
CA HIS A 105 -17.71 -9.42 -2.94
C HIS A 105 -17.72 -8.02 -2.30
N LEU A 106 -17.09 -7.87 -1.13
CA LEU A 106 -16.94 -6.55 -0.51
C LEU A 106 -16.06 -5.63 -1.37
N LEU A 107 -14.93 -6.15 -1.89
CA LEU A 107 -14.05 -5.38 -2.77
C LEU A 107 -14.76 -4.97 -4.07
N GLU A 108 -15.53 -5.88 -4.67
CA GLU A 108 -16.29 -5.63 -5.91
C GLU A 108 -17.32 -4.50 -5.75
N ARG A 109 -17.98 -4.39 -4.58
CA ARG A 109 -18.95 -3.33 -4.28
C ARG A 109 -18.37 -1.92 -4.37
N PHE A 110 -17.05 -1.79 -4.25
CA PHE A 110 -16.35 -0.52 -4.35
C PHE A 110 -15.85 -0.20 -5.77
N THR A 111 -16.10 -1.09 -6.73
CA THR A 111 -15.69 -0.92 -8.13
C THR A 111 -16.92 -0.63 -8.99
N MET A 112 -16.90 0.50 -9.73
CA MET A 112 -18.08 0.97 -10.47
C MET A 112 -18.15 0.47 -11.92
N GLU A 113 -17.09 -0.16 -12.44
CA GLU A 113 -16.98 -0.59 -13.84
C GLU A 113 -17.23 -2.09 -13.98
N GLU A 114 -18.07 -2.49 -14.95
CA GLU A 114 -18.38 -3.89 -15.24
C GLU A 114 -17.25 -4.62 -15.99
N HIS A 115 -16.38 -3.92 -16.73
CA HIS A 115 -15.37 -4.54 -17.61
C HIS A 115 -13.94 -4.41 -17.05
N LEU A 116 -13.12 -5.45 -17.18
CA LEU A 116 -11.67 -5.36 -16.92
C LEU A 116 -11.03 -4.76 -18.19
N PRO A 117 -10.26 -3.66 -18.10
CA PRO A 117 -9.60 -3.11 -19.29
C PRO A 117 -8.56 -4.11 -19.83
N GLU A 118 -8.70 -4.51 -21.10
CA GLU A 118 -7.91 -5.58 -21.73
C GLU A 118 -6.41 -5.27 -21.95
N LYS A 119 -5.95 -4.01 -21.76
CA LYS A 119 -4.65 -3.54 -22.28
C LYS A 119 -3.72 -2.84 -21.27
N GLN A 120 -3.82 -3.12 -19.97
CA GLN A 120 -2.89 -2.53 -18.98
C GLN A 120 -2.24 -3.56 -18.06
N GLN A 121 -0.98 -3.33 -17.72
CA GLN A 121 -0.23 -4.15 -16.77
C GLN A 121 -0.81 -3.97 -15.37
N PHE A 122 -1.29 -5.06 -14.77
CA PHE A 122 -1.67 -5.09 -13.37
C PHE A 122 -0.43 -5.16 -12.47
N PRO A 123 -0.48 -4.60 -11.26
CA PRO A 123 0.60 -4.79 -10.30
C PRO A 123 0.81 -6.27 -9.99
N VAL A 124 2.08 -6.67 -9.89
CA VAL A 124 2.43 -8.03 -9.47
C VAL A 124 2.38 -8.10 -7.96
N PHE A 125 1.42 -8.83 -7.42
CA PHE A 125 1.34 -9.14 -6.00
C PHE A 125 2.18 -10.39 -5.72
N THR A 126 3.39 -10.20 -5.18
CA THR A 126 4.21 -11.32 -4.69
C THR A 126 4.13 -11.38 -3.16
N ALA A 127 3.57 -12.47 -2.63
CA ALA A 127 3.78 -12.82 -1.23
C ALA A 127 5.14 -13.50 -1.13
N GLN A 128 6.10 -12.90 -0.42
CA GLN A 128 7.39 -13.56 -0.23
C GLN A 128 7.18 -14.74 0.74
N PRO A 129 7.51 -15.99 0.36
CA PRO A 129 7.24 -17.17 1.21
C PRO A 129 7.84 -17.06 2.61
N ARG A 130 9.00 -16.40 2.73
CA ARG A 130 9.66 -16.14 4.01
C ARG A 130 8.84 -15.21 4.92
N GLN A 131 8.25 -14.15 4.36
CA GLN A 131 7.42 -13.22 5.12
C GLN A 131 6.15 -13.90 5.60
N LEU A 132 5.53 -14.73 4.76
CA LEU A 132 4.38 -15.55 5.15
C LEU A 132 4.73 -16.47 6.33
N GLN A 133 5.88 -17.15 6.25
CA GLN A 133 6.35 -18.01 7.33
C GLN A 133 6.58 -17.24 8.65
N TRP A 134 7.15 -16.03 8.57
CA TRP A 134 7.32 -15.15 9.75
C TRP A 134 5.98 -14.72 10.32
N PHE A 135 5.03 -14.35 9.46
CA PHE A 135 3.70 -13.96 9.86
C PHE A 135 2.99 -15.10 10.61
N GLU A 136 3.03 -16.32 10.07
CA GLU A 136 2.45 -17.50 10.72
C GLU A 136 3.12 -17.82 12.05
N LEU A 137 4.45 -17.87 12.10
CA LEU A 137 5.20 -18.16 13.33
C LEU A 137 4.91 -17.12 14.42
N LEU A 138 4.88 -15.84 14.06
CA LEU A 138 4.56 -14.76 14.99
C LEU A 138 3.11 -14.80 15.45
N THR A 139 2.18 -15.13 14.56
CA THR A 139 0.76 -15.31 14.94
C THR A 139 0.61 -16.41 15.99
N HIS A 140 1.29 -17.55 15.81
CA HIS A 140 1.30 -18.63 16.80
C HIS A 140 2.01 -18.21 18.09
N ALA A 141 3.15 -17.53 18.00
CA ALA A 141 3.89 -17.04 19.16
C ALA A 141 3.06 -16.06 20.01
N ILE A 142 2.32 -15.16 19.37
CA ILE A 142 1.44 -14.21 20.03
C ILE A 142 0.26 -14.94 20.70
N ALA A 143 -0.38 -15.88 20.00
CA ALA A 143 -1.52 -16.63 20.52
C ALA A 143 -1.16 -17.45 21.77
N ASP A 144 0.02 -18.07 21.76
CA ASP A 144 0.53 -18.87 22.87
C ASP A 144 1.35 -18.05 23.89
N ALA A 145 1.49 -16.74 23.70
CA ALA A 145 2.36 -15.86 24.50
C ALA A 145 3.80 -16.40 24.67
N ARG A 146 4.39 -16.91 23.58
CA ARG A 146 5.77 -17.43 23.53
C ARG A 146 6.76 -16.38 23.07
N LYS A 147 7.95 -16.41 23.67
CA LYS A 147 9.07 -15.57 23.25
C LYS A 147 9.65 -16.07 21.93
N VAL A 148 10.30 -15.17 21.20
CA VAL A 148 11.01 -15.50 19.97
C VAL A 148 12.43 -14.94 20.03
N HIS A 149 13.40 -15.68 19.51
CA HIS A 149 14.68 -15.12 19.15
C HIS A 149 14.57 -14.50 17.75
N ILE A 150 14.78 -13.19 17.67
CA ILE A 150 14.72 -12.43 16.43
C ILE A 150 16.11 -11.90 16.08
N TYR A 151 16.49 -12.10 14.82
CA TYR A 151 17.63 -11.48 14.17
C TYR A 151 17.12 -10.66 13.00
N TYR A 152 17.28 -9.35 13.06
CA TYR A 152 16.88 -8.43 12.01
C TYR A 152 18.02 -7.48 11.64
N LYS A 153 17.95 -6.95 10.41
CA LYS A 153 18.87 -5.94 9.90
C LYS A 153 18.11 -4.70 9.50
N ASP A 154 18.42 -3.58 10.13
CA ASP A 154 17.92 -2.26 9.76
C ASP A 154 19.07 -1.37 9.27
N HIS A 155 18.88 -0.05 9.26
CA HIS A 155 19.94 0.87 8.84
C HIS A 155 21.01 1.10 9.92
N ASP A 156 20.69 0.87 11.19
CA ASP A 156 21.59 1.04 12.34
C ASP A 156 22.46 -0.21 12.53
N GLY A 157 22.04 -1.33 11.97
CA GLY A 157 22.89 -2.46 11.66
C GLY A 157 22.20 -3.78 11.93
N GLU A 158 22.95 -4.67 12.58
CA GLU A 158 22.51 -6.02 12.87
C GLU A 158 22.10 -6.14 14.34
N HIS A 159 20.86 -6.54 14.58
CA HIS A 159 20.29 -6.63 15.93
C HIS A 159 19.84 -8.07 16.22
N ARG A 160 20.25 -8.59 17.39
CA ARG A 160 19.86 -9.91 17.89
C ARG A 160 19.33 -9.76 19.30
N MET A 161 18.10 -10.21 19.54
CA MET A 161 17.46 -10.11 20.85
C MET A 161 16.45 -11.25 21.09
N THR A 162 16.10 -11.44 22.36
CA THR A 162 14.93 -12.23 22.76
C THR A 162 13.75 -11.28 22.84
N PHE A 163 12.73 -11.53 22.03
CA PHE A 163 11.61 -10.62 21.83
C PHE A 163 10.32 -11.29 22.27
N CYS A 164 9.47 -10.54 22.97
CA CYS A 164 8.13 -10.95 23.39
C CYS A 164 7.13 -10.34 22.38
N PRO A 165 6.68 -11.07 21.36
CA PRO A 165 5.79 -10.54 20.33
C PRO A 165 4.38 -10.39 20.89
N VAL A 166 3.81 -9.19 20.82
CA VAL A 166 2.50 -8.86 21.42
C VAL A 166 1.42 -8.74 20.36
N LYS A 167 1.71 -8.10 19.22
CA LYS A 167 0.74 -7.91 18.14
C LYS A 167 1.41 -7.82 16.77
N LEU A 168 0.66 -8.23 15.74
CA LEU A 168 0.98 -7.95 14.34
C LEU A 168 0.13 -6.76 13.87
N THR A 169 0.73 -5.83 13.15
CA THR A 169 0.04 -4.65 12.62
C THR A 169 0.56 -4.30 11.23
N ALA A 170 -0.35 -3.90 10.35
CA ALA A 170 -0.03 -3.39 9.02
C ALA A 170 -0.15 -1.85 9.03
N GLN A 171 0.92 -1.15 8.68
CA GLN A 171 0.92 0.32 8.62
C GLN A 171 1.91 0.82 7.57
N PHE A 172 1.55 1.87 6.81
CA PHE A 172 2.41 2.46 5.77
C PHE A 172 2.98 1.43 4.77
N ASN A 173 2.14 0.52 4.28
CA ASN A 173 2.48 -0.53 3.31
C ASN A 173 3.54 -1.54 3.78
N ALA A 174 3.72 -1.73 5.09
CA ALA A 174 4.56 -2.78 5.63
C ALA A 174 3.93 -3.43 6.86
N ASP A 175 4.25 -4.71 7.05
CA ASP A 175 3.86 -5.47 8.24
C ASP A 175 4.92 -5.34 9.33
N TYR A 176 4.44 -5.14 10.56
CA TYR A 176 5.26 -5.03 11.75
C TYR A 176 4.79 -6.01 12.82
N VAL A 177 5.75 -6.56 13.55
CA VAL A 177 5.51 -7.15 14.86
C VAL A 177 5.89 -6.13 15.92
N VAL A 178 4.98 -5.90 16.86
CA VAL A 178 5.22 -5.04 18.01
C VAL A 178 5.32 -5.93 19.25
N GLY A 179 6.29 -5.62 20.08
CA GLY A 179 6.64 -6.41 21.26
C GLY A 179 7.78 -5.74 22.02
N TYR A 180 8.36 -6.42 22.99
CA TYR A 180 9.40 -5.84 23.84
C TYR A 180 10.48 -6.88 24.19
N GLU A 181 11.66 -6.41 24.61
CA GLU A 181 12.75 -7.30 25.04
C GLU A 181 12.63 -7.67 26.52
N LYS A 182 12.58 -6.67 27.40
CA LYS A 182 12.56 -6.86 28.87
C LYS A 182 11.42 -6.14 29.57
N ASP A 183 11.13 -4.90 29.14
CA ASP A 183 10.11 -4.05 29.76
C ASP A 183 8.87 -3.95 28.86
N PRO A 184 7.68 -4.40 29.31
CA PRO A 184 6.42 -4.28 28.57
C PRO A 184 6.04 -2.84 28.18
N LEU A 185 6.57 -1.83 28.88
CA LEU A 185 6.36 -0.42 28.56
C LEU A 185 7.23 0.07 27.39
N GLN A 186 8.36 -0.61 27.13
CA GLN A 186 9.28 -0.28 26.04
C GLN A 186 9.02 -1.17 24.82
N GLN A 187 7.89 -0.93 24.17
CA GLN A 187 7.53 -1.67 22.98
C GLN A 187 8.31 -1.17 21.76
N THR A 188 8.86 -2.09 21.00
CA THR A 188 9.63 -1.84 19.78
C THR A 188 8.91 -2.47 18.58
N PRO A 189 8.66 -1.70 17.52
CA PRO A 189 8.15 -2.22 16.25
C PRO A 189 9.29 -2.80 15.41
N ILE A 190 9.14 -4.02 14.93
CA ILE A 190 10.09 -4.67 14.01
C ILE A 190 9.37 -4.99 12.71
N ARG A 191 9.92 -4.54 11.59
CA ARG A 191 9.38 -4.82 10.25
C ARG A 191 9.59 -6.28 9.90
N LEU A 192 8.58 -6.95 9.36
CA LEU A 192 8.73 -8.35 8.94
C LEU A 192 9.77 -8.50 7.82
N GLU A 193 9.92 -7.49 6.96
CA GLU A 193 10.93 -7.46 5.88
C GLU A 193 12.38 -7.38 6.38
N SER A 194 12.63 -6.81 7.56
CA SER A 194 13.98 -6.71 8.11
C SER A 194 14.43 -7.97 8.84
N ILE A 195 13.50 -8.89 9.14
CA ILE A 195 13.79 -10.14 9.84
C ILE A 195 14.57 -11.08 8.92
N VAL A 196 15.80 -11.38 9.32
CA VAL A 196 16.67 -12.33 8.65
C VAL A 196 16.43 -13.74 9.18
N GLN A 197 16.24 -13.88 10.50
CA GLN A 197 15.98 -15.15 11.15
C GLN A 197 15.06 -14.96 12.35
N LEU A 198 14.14 -15.91 12.54
CA LEU A 198 13.21 -15.96 13.66
C LEU A 198 13.16 -17.39 14.17
N THR A 199 13.27 -17.58 15.49
CA THR A 199 13.20 -18.88 16.16
C THR A 199 12.22 -18.79 17.32
N LEU A 200 11.22 -19.68 17.34
CA LEU A 200 10.27 -19.77 18.45
C LEU A 200 10.96 -20.39 19.67
N LEU A 201 10.70 -19.85 20.85
CA LEU A 201 11.18 -20.39 22.12
C LEU A 201 10.03 -21.04 22.89
N ASP A 202 10.34 -22.02 23.73
CA ASP A 202 9.36 -22.63 24.64
C ASP A 202 9.11 -21.77 25.89
N GLU A 203 9.87 -20.68 26.05
CA GLU A 203 9.64 -19.68 27.09
C GLU A 203 8.37 -18.87 26.81
N HIS A 204 7.52 -18.76 27.82
CA HIS A 204 6.32 -17.94 27.77
C HIS A 204 6.56 -16.59 28.46
N PHE A 205 5.78 -15.57 28.09
CA PHE A 205 5.77 -14.27 28.75
C PHE A 205 4.36 -13.91 29.21
N GLU A 206 4.25 -13.11 30.27
CA GLU A 206 2.96 -12.63 30.74
C GLU A 206 2.49 -11.48 29.85
N CYS A 207 1.49 -11.75 29.01
CA CYS A 207 0.83 -10.76 28.19
C CYS A 207 -0.35 -10.17 28.98
N ASN A 208 -0.15 -9.05 29.67
CA ASN A 208 -1.27 -8.34 30.29
C ASN A 208 -1.96 -7.46 29.24
N GLN A 209 -3.18 -7.83 28.85
CA GLN A 209 -3.97 -7.12 27.84
C GLN A 209 -4.44 -5.72 28.29
N ASP A 210 -4.44 -5.46 29.61
CA ASP A 210 -4.99 -4.24 30.19
C ASP A 210 -3.95 -3.10 30.34
N THR A 211 -2.65 -3.42 30.28
CA THR A 211 -1.58 -2.40 30.29
C THR A 211 -1.39 -1.72 28.93
N TRP A 212 -2.31 -1.97 28.00
CA TRP A 212 -2.18 -1.58 26.61
C TRP A 212 -2.52 -0.11 26.48
N ILE A 213 -1.48 0.71 26.44
CA ILE A 213 -1.62 2.10 26.06
C ILE A 213 -2.19 2.11 24.63
N SER A 214 -3.49 2.40 24.54
CA SER A 214 -4.13 2.97 23.36
C SER A 214 -3.36 4.25 23.02
N GLY A 215 -2.36 4.14 22.16
CA GLY A 215 -1.48 5.28 21.92
C GLY A 215 -0.24 4.93 21.12
N TRP A 216 -0.39 4.25 20.00
CA TRP A 216 0.55 4.48 18.90
C TRP A 216 -0.04 5.60 18.03
N GLU A 217 -0.28 6.76 18.66
CA GLU A 217 -0.62 8.03 17.99
C GLU A 217 0.64 8.84 17.64
N ASP A 218 1.83 8.37 18.01
CA ASP A 218 3.03 8.91 17.40
C ASP A 218 3.03 8.52 15.92
N PRO A 219 3.26 9.48 14.99
CA PRO A 219 3.51 9.16 13.61
C PRO A 219 4.82 8.36 13.57
N MET A 220 4.69 7.03 13.69
CA MET A 220 5.78 6.09 13.50
C MET A 220 6.50 6.49 12.22
N PRO A 221 7.84 6.47 12.19
CA PRO A 221 8.63 7.11 11.15
C PRO A 221 8.14 6.66 9.79
N VAL A 222 7.36 7.55 9.14
CA VAL A 222 7.04 7.48 7.73
C VAL A 222 8.37 7.21 7.07
N ARG A 223 8.47 6.13 6.28
CA ARG A 223 9.69 5.87 5.52
C ARG A 223 9.82 7.07 4.57
N LYS A 224 10.54 8.10 5.01
CA LYS A 224 10.83 9.25 4.19
C LYS A 224 11.55 8.68 2.98
N PRO A 225 11.09 8.98 1.76
CA PRO A 225 11.79 8.49 0.59
C PRO A 225 13.26 8.89 0.73
N PHE A 226 14.16 7.96 0.41
CA PHE A 226 15.55 8.31 0.25
C PHE A 226 15.61 9.38 -0.84
N VAL A 227 16.49 10.35 -0.65
CA VAL A 227 16.66 11.43 -1.60
C VAL A 227 18.02 11.27 -2.24
N ALA A 228 18.02 10.99 -3.54
CA ALA A 228 19.21 11.05 -4.36
C ALA A 228 19.37 12.46 -4.90
N GLU A 229 20.56 13.03 -4.77
CA GLU A 229 20.91 14.29 -5.41
C GLU A 229 21.71 13.96 -6.67
N ILE A 230 21.13 14.26 -7.82
CA ILE A 230 21.67 13.89 -9.14
C ILE A 230 21.81 15.15 -9.99
N ARG A 231 22.98 15.32 -10.61
CA ARG A 231 23.23 16.32 -11.63
C ARG A 231 22.99 15.72 -13.01
N PHE A 232 22.20 16.40 -13.83
CA PHE A 232 21.91 16.05 -15.22
C PHE A 232 22.61 17.02 -16.18
N HIS A 233 22.94 16.54 -17.38
CA HIS A 233 23.49 17.39 -18.45
C HIS A 233 22.53 18.52 -18.86
N GLU A 234 21.23 18.22 -18.91
CA GLU A 234 20.18 19.18 -19.25
C GLU A 234 19.19 19.37 -18.10
N MET A 235 18.57 20.55 -18.07
CA MET A 235 17.54 20.86 -17.09
C MET A 235 16.29 20.02 -17.36
N GLN A 236 15.89 19.20 -16.39
CA GLN A 236 14.65 18.43 -16.48
C GLN A 236 13.46 19.39 -16.44
N GLN A 237 12.54 19.30 -17.42
CA GLN A 237 11.33 20.14 -17.47
C GLN A 237 10.09 19.46 -16.86
N SER A 238 10.27 18.28 -16.28
CA SER A 238 9.21 17.43 -15.73
C SER A 238 9.31 17.34 -14.21
N GLU A 239 8.17 17.25 -13.52
CA GLU A 239 8.09 16.96 -12.07
C GLU A 239 8.46 15.50 -11.74
N LEU A 240 8.56 14.67 -12.77
CA LEU A 240 8.91 13.26 -12.70
C LEU A 240 10.14 12.96 -13.56
N TRP A 241 11.10 12.24 -13.02
CA TRP A 241 12.21 11.65 -13.76
C TRP A 241 12.05 10.15 -13.81
N GLN A 242 11.74 9.59 -14.99
CA GLN A 242 11.58 8.14 -15.20
C GLN A 242 10.61 7.48 -14.20
N GLY A 243 9.57 8.20 -13.79
CA GLY A 243 8.58 7.75 -12.80
C GLY A 243 8.92 8.06 -11.34
N TYR A 244 10.11 8.61 -11.04
CA TYR A 244 10.48 9.07 -9.70
C TYR A 244 10.12 10.54 -9.51
N ARG A 245 9.66 10.88 -8.30
CA ARG A 245 9.29 12.25 -7.96
C ARG A 245 10.53 13.12 -7.74
N ILE A 246 10.60 14.24 -8.45
CA ILE A 246 11.60 15.28 -8.17
C ILE A 246 11.03 16.16 -7.05
N ARG A 247 11.67 16.13 -5.88
CA ARG A 247 11.29 16.96 -4.72
C ARG A 247 11.61 18.43 -4.95
N GLU A 248 12.81 18.69 -5.47
CA GLU A 248 13.32 20.05 -5.67
C GLU A 248 14.36 20.03 -6.80
N GLN A 249 14.36 21.09 -7.61
CA GLN A 249 15.28 21.24 -8.73
C GLN A 249 16.00 22.60 -8.62
N LYS A 250 17.34 22.54 -8.59
CA LYS A 250 18.23 23.71 -8.56
C LYS A 250 19.09 23.71 -9.81
N GLY A 251 18.55 24.26 -10.90
CA GLY A 251 19.20 24.25 -12.22
C GLY A 251 19.33 22.82 -12.76
N GLN A 252 20.57 22.35 -12.92
CA GLN A 252 20.91 21.00 -13.40
C GLN A 252 20.90 19.93 -12.30
N VAL A 253 20.78 20.32 -11.02
CA VAL A 253 20.74 19.38 -9.89
C VAL A 253 19.31 19.12 -9.48
N CYS A 254 18.92 17.84 -9.45
CA CYS A 254 17.60 17.38 -9.04
C CYS A 254 17.69 16.49 -7.79
N LEU A 255 16.79 16.73 -6.84
CA LEU A 255 16.59 15.90 -5.66
C LEU A 255 15.47 14.90 -5.93
N ILE A 256 15.82 13.64 -6.17
CA ILE A 256 14.90 12.58 -6.60
C ILE A 256 14.57 11.67 -5.42
N GLU A 257 13.28 11.48 -5.18
CA GLU A 257 12.74 10.61 -4.13
C GLU A 257 12.60 9.16 -4.60
N PHE A 258 13.11 8.22 -3.82
CA PHE A 258 12.97 6.79 -4.10
C PHE A 258 12.78 5.96 -2.82
N TYR A 259 12.13 4.80 -2.96
CA TYR A 259 11.81 3.90 -1.85
C TYR A 259 12.63 2.61 -1.88
N ASP A 260 12.91 2.11 -3.07
CA ASP A 260 13.67 0.88 -3.30
C ASP A 260 15.00 1.20 -3.99
N ALA A 261 16.10 0.84 -3.34
CA ALA A 261 17.44 1.13 -3.84
C ALA A 261 17.84 0.26 -5.04
N ASP A 262 17.35 -0.98 -5.12
CA ASP A 262 17.73 -1.90 -6.20
C ASP A 262 17.01 -1.56 -7.50
N VAL A 263 15.72 -1.19 -7.43
CA VAL A 263 14.98 -0.66 -8.58
C VAL A 263 15.61 0.67 -9.03
N PHE A 264 15.87 1.60 -8.09
CA PHE A 264 16.49 2.89 -8.42
C PHE A 264 17.86 2.74 -9.10
N LEU A 265 18.69 1.79 -8.65
CA LEU A 265 19.97 1.49 -9.28
C LEU A 265 19.81 0.99 -10.73
N GLN A 266 18.82 0.16 -11.03
CA GLN A 266 18.57 -0.29 -12.40
C GLN A 266 18.28 0.88 -13.35
N HIS A 267 17.51 1.86 -12.88
CA HIS A 267 17.24 3.07 -13.66
C HIS A 267 18.46 3.96 -13.81
N LEU A 268 19.29 4.08 -12.76
CA LEU A 268 20.56 4.80 -12.87
C LEU A 268 21.50 4.21 -13.93
N TYR A 269 21.46 2.90 -14.18
CA TYR A 269 22.25 2.32 -15.27
C TYR A 269 21.74 2.65 -16.67
N ALA A 270 20.42 2.78 -16.83
CA ALA A 270 19.79 3.04 -18.12
C ALA A 270 19.70 4.53 -18.46
N ALA A 271 19.72 5.41 -17.47
CA ALA A 271 19.53 6.84 -17.66
C ALA A 271 20.85 7.60 -17.85
N GLU A 272 20.79 8.69 -18.61
CA GLU A 272 21.91 9.60 -18.79
C GLU A 272 21.90 10.67 -17.68
N TRP A 273 22.96 10.69 -16.86
CA TRP A 273 23.19 11.66 -15.79
C TRP A 273 24.69 11.95 -15.68
N GLU A 274 25.03 13.13 -15.16
CA GLU A 274 26.41 13.62 -15.11
C GLU A 274 27.10 13.20 -13.80
N GLU A 275 26.45 13.43 -12.66
CA GLU A 275 27.03 13.10 -11.36
C GLU A 275 25.98 12.73 -10.30
N LEU A 276 26.19 11.62 -9.58
CA LEU A 276 25.42 11.27 -8.39
C LEU A 276 26.09 11.86 -7.15
N LEU A 277 25.58 12.97 -6.63
CA LEU A 277 26.15 13.73 -5.50
C LEU A 277 25.87 13.08 -4.14
N SER A 278 24.66 12.56 -3.93
CA SER A 278 24.20 11.98 -2.66
C SER A 278 23.11 10.92 -2.91
N PRO A 279 22.93 9.90 -2.05
CA PRO A 279 23.71 9.59 -0.84
C PRO A 279 24.94 8.72 -1.11
N GLY A 280 25.99 8.89 -0.29
CA GLY A 280 27.28 8.19 -0.49
C GLY A 280 27.22 6.65 -0.40
N TRP A 281 26.23 6.10 0.32
CA TRP A 281 26.01 4.64 0.33
C TRP A 281 25.50 4.12 -1.01
N LEU A 282 24.68 4.91 -1.72
CA LEU A 282 24.14 4.55 -3.03
C LEU A 282 25.26 4.54 -4.07
N ARG A 283 26.14 5.55 -4.02
CA ARG A 283 27.35 5.63 -4.85
C ARG A 283 28.25 4.41 -4.67
N ARG A 284 28.51 3.99 -3.41
CA ARG A 284 29.29 2.78 -3.13
C ARG A 284 28.65 1.51 -3.69
N LYS A 285 27.32 1.38 -3.58
CA LYS A 285 26.58 0.24 -4.12
C LYS A 285 26.64 0.18 -5.66
N LEU A 286 26.57 1.34 -6.32
CA LEU A 286 26.70 1.48 -7.77
C LEU A 286 28.11 1.14 -8.26
N LEU A 287 29.14 1.65 -7.57
CA LEU A 287 30.56 1.37 -7.86
C LEU A 287 30.88 -0.12 -7.75
N LYS A 288 30.52 -0.75 -6.63
CA LYS A 288 30.77 -2.18 -6.40
C LYS A 288 30.18 -3.04 -7.52
N ARG A 289 28.97 -2.69 -7.99
CA ARG A 289 28.29 -3.46 -9.03
C ARG A 289 28.85 -3.18 -10.43
N ALA A 290 29.39 -1.98 -10.67
CA ALA A 290 30.17 -1.69 -11.89
C ALA A 290 31.51 -2.44 -11.91
N GLU A 291 32.20 -2.55 -10.76
CA GLU A 291 33.41 -3.36 -10.61
C GLU A 291 33.12 -4.83 -10.90
N GLU A 292 32.05 -5.40 -10.33
CA GLU A 292 31.63 -6.78 -10.60
C GLU A 292 31.36 -7.05 -12.09
N ILE A 293 30.77 -6.09 -12.81
CA ILE A 293 30.54 -6.18 -14.26
C ILE A 293 31.87 -6.11 -15.02
N THR A 294 32.76 -5.21 -14.63
CA THR A 294 34.07 -5.01 -15.25
C THR A 294 34.96 -6.25 -15.07
N GLU A 295 34.95 -6.85 -13.88
CA GLU A 295 35.63 -8.12 -13.60
C GLU A 295 35.08 -9.29 -14.42
N ARG A 296 33.76 -9.34 -14.64
CA ARG A 296 33.15 -10.37 -15.51
C ARG A 296 33.58 -10.21 -16.97
N LEU A 297 33.68 -8.97 -17.45
CA LEU A 297 34.13 -8.67 -18.82
C LEU A 297 35.62 -8.99 -18.99
N SER A 298 36.47 -8.68 -18.01
CA SER A 298 37.91 -8.98 -18.08
C SER A 298 38.22 -10.48 -17.99
N ARG A 299 37.44 -11.26 -17.21
CA ARG A 299 37.54 -12.74 -17.21
C ARG A 299 37.18 -13.36 -18.57
N GLY A 300 36.26 -12.74 -19.32
CA GLY A 300 35.93 -13.18 -20.67
C GLY A 300 37.05 -12.95 -21.69
N GLN A 301 37.89 -11.92 -21.50
CA GLN A 301 39.03 -11.63 -22.37
C GLN A 301 40.23 -12.57 -22.11
N ASN A 302 40.52 -12.89 -20.85
CA ASN A 302 41.64 -13.78 -20.50
C ASN A 302 41.40 -15.27 -20.83
N GLY A 303 40.18 -15.67 -21.19
CA GLY A 303 39.86 -17.02 -21.66
C GLY A 303 40.07 -17.25 -23.16
N GLY A 304 40.41 -16.19 -23.94
CA GLY A 304 40.55 -16.25 -25.39
C GLY A 304 41.99 -16.32 -25.92
N GLU A 305 43.01 -16.22 -25.07
CA GLU A 305 44.43 -16.21 -25.47
C GLU A 305 45.16 -17.55 -25.27
N GLN A 306 44.45 -18.65 -25.01
CA GLN A 306 45.08 -19.99 -24.88
C GLN A 306 44.77 -21.00 -25.99
N ASP A 307 44.01 -20.63 -27.02
CA ASP A 307 43.88 -21.45 -28.24
C ASP A 307 44.34 -20.64 -29.46
N GLY A 308 45.66 -20.63 -29.67
CA GLY A 308 46.35 -20.08 -30.84
C GLY A 308 47.67 -20.80 -31.07
#